data_AF-A0A6M0IMS4-F1
#
_entry.id   AF-A0A6M0IMS4-F1
#
_cell.length_a   1.000
_cell.length_b   1.000
_cell.length_c   1.000
_cell.angle_alpha   90.00
_cell.angle_beta   90.00
_cell.angle_gamma   90.00
#
_symmetry.space_group_name_H-M   'P 1'
#
loop_
_entity.id
_entity.type
_entity.pdbx_description
1 polymer ?
#
loop_
_entity_poly.entity_id
_entity_poly.type
_entity_poly.pdbx_seq_one_letter_code
_entity_poly.pdbx_strand_id
1 'polypeptide(L)'
;MLIKRAIDTSKTTVFGYLNQFKMEKAKDLLTAGQTKISAIARSLGYKHATHFTAAFKKYFGFLPHKIKMSVLMPFIELDTDFVLLLEMFG
;
A
#
# COMPACT_ATOMS: atom_id res chain seq x y z
N MET A 1 13.08 -31.00 -10.17
CA MET A 1 13.76 -29.79 -10.71
C MET A 1 12.79 -28.71 -11.24
N LEU A 2 11.52 -29.03 -11.49
CA LEU A 2 10.51 -28.09 -12.03
C LEU A 2 9.93 -27.09 -11.01
N ILE A 3 10.06 -27.34 -9.71
CA ILE A 3 9.48 -26.49 -8.66
C ILE A 3 10.28 -25.18 -8.45
N LYS A 4 11.59 -25.18 -8.75
CA LYS A 4 12.44 -23.97 -8.64
C LYS A 4 12.21 -22.95 -9.77
N ARG A 5 11.38 -23.28 -10.76
CA ARG A 5 11.06 -22.42 -11.91
C ARG A 5 9.74 -21.65 -11.75
N ALA A 6 8.91 -22.06 -10.78
CA ALA A 6 7.59 -21.47 -10.50
C ALA A 6 7.57 -20.54 -9.28
N ILE A 7 8.59 -20.60 -8.42
CA ILE A 7 8.79 -19.63 -7.35
C ILE A 7 9.58 -18.48 -7.98
N ASP A 8 8.96 -17.30 -8.08
CA ASP A 8 9.62 -15.98 -8.17
C ASP A 8 9.74 -15.22 -9.51
N THR A 9 8.91 -15.53 -10.52
CA THR A 9 8.90 -14.82 -11.81
C THR A 9 8.65 -13.29 -11.73
N SER A 10 8.27 -12.75 -10.57
CA SER A 10 8.15 -11.31 -10.32
C SER A 10 9.27 -10.67 -9.48
N LYS A 11 10.12 -11.41 -8.75
CA LYS A 11 11.16 -10.78 -7.92
C LYS A 11 12.56 -10.77 -8.56
N THR A 12 12.80 -11.52 -9.63
CA THR A 12 14.15 -11.63 -10.23
C THR A 12 14.36 -10.80 -11.51
N THR A 13 13.36 -10.04 -11.96
CA THR A 13 13.52 -9.14 -13.12
C THR A 13 13.81 -7.72 -12.67
N VAL A 14 14.50 -6.94 -13.52
CA VAL A 14 14.77 -5.51 -13.28
C VAL A 14 13.45 -4.75 -13.00
N PHE A 15 12.37 -5.10 -13.70
CA PHE A 15 11.05 -4.54 -13.48
C PHE A 15 10.46 -4.91 -12.12
N GLY A 16 10.65 -6.16 -11.69
CA GLY A 16 10.25 -6.66 -10.38
C GLY A 16 10.91 -5.89 -9.25
N TYR A 17 12.25 -5.79 -9.31
CA TYR A 17 13.05 -5.04 -8.34
C TYR A 17 12.65 -3.56 -8.30
N LEU A 18 12.48 -2.93 -9.46
CA LEU A 18 12.07 -1.53 -9.54
C LEU A 18 10.68 -1.30 -8.93
N ASN A 19 9.73 -2.21 -9.19
CA ASN A 19 8.41 -2.11 -8.60
C ASN A 19 8.47 -2.25 -7.09
N GLN A 20 9.19 -3.24 -6.56
CA GLN A 20 9.40 -3.40 -5.12
C GLN A 20 9.99 -2.13 -4.50
N PHE A 21 11.07 -1.59 -5.07
CA PHE A 21 11.70 -0.35 -4.61
C PHE A 21 10.69 0.81 -4.57
N LYS A 22 9.89 0.99 -5.62
CA LYS A 22 8.84 2.02 -5.67
C LYS A 22 7.80 1.83 -4.57
N MET A 23 7.37 0.60 -4.29
CA MET A 23 6.33 0.32 -3.30
C MET A 23 6.83 0.56 -1.88
N GLU A 24 8.03 0.11 -1.54
CA GLU A 24 8.63 0.38 -0.22
C GLU A 24 8.85 1.89 -0.02
N LYS A 25 9.40 2.59 -1.03
CA LYS A 25 9.58 4.05 -0.95
C LYS A 25 8.25 4.79 -0.81
N ALA A 26 7.19 4.32 -1.47
CA ALA A 26 5.86 4.89 -1.32
C ALA A 26 5.34 4.76 0.11
N LYS A 27 5.54 3.60 0.75
CA LYS A 27 5.14 3.36 2.14
C LYS A 27 5.85 4.33 3.08
N ASP A 28 7.15 4.56 2.92
CA ASP A 28 7.89 5.53 3.73
C ASP A 28 7.30 6.94 3.59
N LEU A 29 7.05 7.38 2.36
CA LEU A 29 6.50 8.72 2.07
C LEU A 29 5.07 8.89 2.59
N LEU A 30 4.25 7.84 2.52
CA LEU A 30 2.89 7.83 3.07
C LEU A 30 2.91 7.88 4.60
N THR A 31 3.85 7.16 5.22
CA THR A 31 4.04 7.13 6.67
C THR A 31 4.57 8.46 7.19
N ALA A 32 5.35 9.20 6.40
CA ALA A 32 5.76 10.55 6.73
C ALA A 32 4.59 11.56 6.74
N GLY A 33 3.40 11.21 6.25
CA GLY A 33 2.15 11.96 6.41
C GLY A 33 1.98 13.26 5.58
N GLN A 34 3.08 13.85 5.09
CA GLN A 34 3.09 15.22 4.55
C GLN A 34 2.86 15.32 3.03
N THR A 35 2.73 14.20 2.31
CA THR A 35 2.67 14.22 0.83
C THR A 35 1.31 13.76 0.27
N LYS A 36 0.81 14.44 -0.77
CA LYS A 36 -0.40 14.01 -1.52
C LYS A 36 -0.10 12.74 -2.34
N ILE A 37 -1.07 11.81 -2.43
CA ILE A 37 -0.92 10.55 -3.18
C ILE A 37 -0.49 10.79 -4.63
N SER A 38 -1.04 11.82 -5.29
CA SER A 38 -0.67 12.18 -6.67
C SER A 38 0.78 12.66 -6.80
N ALA A 39 1.32 13.35 -5.80
CA ALA A 39 2.72 13.77 -5.78
C ALA A 39 3.65 12.58 -5.56
N ILE A 40 3.29 11.66 -4.65
CA ILE A 40 4.02 10.39 -4.44
C ILE A 40 4.05 9.59 -5.76
N ALA A 41 2.89 9.40 -6.40
CA ALA A 41 2.78 8.68 -7.66
C ALA A 41 3.70 9.29 -8.74
N ARG A 42 3.66 10.61 -8.92
CA ARG A 42 4.51 11.32 -9.89
C ARG A 42 6.00 11.15 -9.59
N SER A 43 6.40 11.27 -8.32
CA SER A 43 7.81 11.11 -7.90
C SER A 43 8.36 9.70 -8.17
N LEU A 44 7.48 8.69 -8.17
CA LEU A 44 7.82 7.29 -8.45
C LEU A 44 7.65 6.92 -9.93
N GLY A 45 7.46 7.90 -10.81
CA GLY A 45 7.37 7.71 -12.26
C GLY A 45 6.02 7.20 -12.75
N TYR A 46 4.93 7.35 -11.99
CA TYR A 46 3.59 7.08 -12.48
C TYR A 46 2.97 8.34 -13.09
N LYS A 47 2.54 8.24 -14.35
CA LYS A 47 1.81 9.31 -15.04
C LYS A 47 0.45 9.61 -14.39
N HIS A 48 -0.24 8.56 -13.94
CA HIS A 48 -1.57 8.65 -13.33
C HIS A 48 -1.57 8.02 -11.93
N ALA A 49 -2.14 8.74 -10.95
CA ALA A 49 -2.23 8.28 -9.57
C ALA A 49 -3.06 7.00 -9.41
N THR A 50 -4.03 6.75 -10.30
CA THR A 50 -4.84 5.53 -10.32
C THR A 50 -4.01 4.27 -10.57
N HIS A 51 -3.02 4.33 -11.49
CA HIS A 51 -2.10 3.22 -11.74
C HIS A 51 -1.19 2.95 -10.54
N PHE A 52 -0.70 4.02 -9.91
CA PHE A 52 0.04 3.88 -8.65
C PHE A 52 -0.80 3.21 -7.58
N THR A 53 -2.03 3.68 -7.34
CA THR A 53 -2.94 3.11 -6.33
C THR A 53 -3.24 1.64 -6.60
N ALA A 54 -3.46 1.25 -7.86
CA ALA A 54 -3.67 -0.15 -8.24
C ALA A 54 -2.43 -1.01 -7.99
N ALA A 55 -1.24 -0.53 -8.35
CA ALA A 55 0.02 -1.22 -8.09
C ALA A 55 0.31 -1.36 -6.59
N PHE A 56 0.08 -0.30 -5.82
CA PHE A 56 0.25 -0.28 -4.37
C PHE A 56 -0.69 -1.28 -3.69
N LYS A 57 -1.98 -1.27 -4.05
CA LYS A 57 -2.97 -2.24 -3.55
C LYS A 57 -2.59 -3.67 -3.91
N LYS A 58 -2.08 -3.90 -5.13
CA LYS A 58 -1.61 -5.22 -5.55
C LYS A 58 -0.42 -5.71 -4.73
N TYR A 59 0.48 -4.80 -4.33
CA TYR A 59 1.69 -5.15 -3.59
C TYR A 59 1.43 -5.34 -2.07
N PHE A 60 0.71 -4.42 -1.43
CA PHE A 60 0.47 -4.45 0.02
C PHE A 60 -0.88 -5.04 0.45
N GLY A 61 -1.81 -5.26 -0.48
CA GLY A 61 -3.15 -5.78 -0.19
C GLY A 61 -4.18 -4.72 0.23
N PHE A 62 -3.79 -3.45 0.38
CA PHE A 62 -4.68 -2.37 0.80
C PHE A 62 -4.37 -1.02 0.12
N LEU A 63 -5.28 -0.05 0.24
CA LEU A 63 -5.17 1.25 -0.42
C LEU A 63 -4.18 2.19 0.29
N PRO A 64 -3.41 3.03 -0.44
CA PRO A 64 -2.44 3.97 0.12
C PRO A 64 -2.98 4.86 1.26
N HIS A 65 -4.25 5.29 1.18
CA HIS A 65 -4.84 6.17 2.18
C HIS A 65 -4.96 5.50 3.57
N LYS A 66 -4.98 4.16 3.66
CA LYS A 66 -5.08 3.45 4.94
C LYS A 66 -3.83 3.65 5.80
N ILE A 67 -2.64 3.74 5.20
CA ILE A 67 -1.39 4.10 5.93
C ILE A 67 -1.41 5.56 6.37
N LYS A 68 -1.92 6.45 5.51
CA LYS A 68 -2.02 7.86 5.87
C LYS A 68 -2.94 8.05 7.08
N MET A 69 -4.03 7.31 7.15
CA MET A 69 -4.94 7.30 8.30
C MET A 69 -4.29 6.71 9.56
N SER A 70 -3.48 5.65 9.45
CA SER A 70 -2.84 5.05 10.63
C SER A 70 -1.80 5.97 11.29
N VAL A 71 -1.15 6.85 10.53
CA VAL A 71 -0.24 7.86 11.10
C VAL A 71 -0.99 9.07 11.65
N LEU A 72 -2.13 9.42 11.04
CA LEU A 72 -2.99 10.50 11.53
C LEU A 72 -3.81 10.11 12.78
N MET A 73 -3.88 8.81 13.14
CA MET A 73 -4.48 8.33 14.38
C MET A 73 -3.45 7.93 15.44
N PRO A 74 -2.90 8.88 16.22
CA PRO A 74 -2.36 8.56 17.54
C PRO A 74 -3.28 8.95 18.70
N PHE A 75 -4.58 9.26 18.51
CA PHE A 75 -5.41 9.70 19.67
C PHE A 75 -6.90 9.31 19.75
N ILE A 76 -7.40 8.35 18.98
CA ILE A 76 -8.71 7.75 19.30
C ILE A 76 -8.58 6.25 19.14
N GLU A 77 -8.69 5.52 20.25
CA GLU A 77 -8.71 4.07 20.29
C GLU A 77 -9.76 3.50 19.34
N LEU A 78 -9.46 2.28 18.90
CA LEU A 78 -10.33 1.35 18.19
C LEU A 78 -11.79 1.53 18.61
N ASP A 79 -12.70 1.68 17.63
CA ASP A 79 -13.77 0.70 17.41
C ASP A 79 -14.99 1.26 16.63
N THR A 80 -14.91 1.39 15.29
CA THR A 80 -16.13 1.58 14.48
C THR A 80 -16.66 0.29 13.87
N ASP A 81 -15.86 -0.77 13.77
CA ASP A 81 -16.30 -2.00 13.07
C ASP A 81 -16.72 -3.12 14.03
N PHE A 82 -16.31 -3.12 15.30
CA PHE A 82 -16.63 -4.14 16.30
C PHE A 82 -17.78 -3.70 17.24
N VAL A 83 -17.92 -2.39 17.53
CA VAL A 83 -19.16 -1.80 18.12
C VAL A 83 -20.37 -2.07 17.23
N LEU A 84 -20.25 -1.83 15.92
CA LEU A 84 -21.29 -2.13 14.92
C LEU A 84 -21.63 -3.63 14.87
N LEU A 85 -20.65 -4.50 15.11
CA LEU A 85 -20.83 -5.95 15.07
C LEU A 85 -21.56 -6.46 16.33
N LEU A 86 -21.25 -5.93 17.51
CA LEU A 86 -21.96 -6.27 18.74
C LEU A 86 -23.39 -5.71 18.78
N GLU A 87 -23.64 -4.54 18.19
CA GLU A 87 -24.99 -3.99 18.03
C GLU A 87 -25.83 -4.75 16.99
N MET A 88 -25.20 -5.45 16.04
CA MET A 88 -25.86 -6.27 15.03
C MET A 88 -26.19 -7.71 15.50
N PHE A 89 -25.51 -8.20 16.54
CA PHE A 89 -25.72 -9.54 17.10
C PHE A 89 -26.28 -9.52 18.54
N GLY A 90 -26.83 -8.38 18.97
CA GLY A 90 -27.71 -8.27 20.13
C GLY A 90 -29.10 -8.82 19.84
#